data_AF-A0A7Y2HW04-F1
#
_entry.id   AF-A0A7Y2HW04-F1
#
_cell.length_a   1.000
_cell.length_b   1.000
_cell.length_c   1.000
_cell.angle_alpha   90.00
_cell.angle_beta   90.00
_cell.angle_gamma   90.00
#
_symmetry.space_group_name_H-M   'P 1'
#
loop_
_entity.id
_entity.type
_entity.pdbx_description
1 polymer ?
#
loop_
_entity_poly.entity_id
_entity_poly.type
_entity_poly.pdbx_seq_one_letter_code
_entity_poly.pdbx_strand_id
1 'polypeptide(L)'
;MPATPRPAPTVPQDATPTRMALVVRPPEDADGNGYPDLLRVEAALFSFPDHPTAMRADGVFVFTLYRRGESSKPDARPVRVWRREGERLAAAETRAMYGLCYRFDLSLLEDGRDRGPALAADLRGRFEPAGGGDAVHTSDEVRPVQIGR
;
A
#
# COMPACT_ATOMS: atom_id res chain seq x y z
N MET A 1 -8.08 37.80 14.40
CA MET A 1 -8.93 37.35 13.27
C MET A 1 -8.44 35.98 12.84
N PRO A 2 -9.31 34.98 12.60
CA PRO A 2 -8.86 33.72 12.01
C PRO A 2 -8.31 33.96 10.60
N ALA A 3 -7.30 33.20 10.21
CA ALA A 3 -6.72 33.29 8.87
C ALA A 3 -7.77 32.95 7.81
N THR A 4 -7.82 33.72 6.73
CA THR A 4 -8.71 33.45 5.59
C THR A 4 -8.36 32.08 4.99
N PRO A 5 -9.32 31.15 4.84
CA PRO A 5 -9.09 29.86 4.19
C PRO A 5 -8.54 30.09 2.77
N ARG A 6 -7.37 29.51 2.48
CA ARG A 6 -6.83 29.48 1.11
C ARG A 6 -7.31 28.21 0.41
N PRO A 7 -7.67 28.27 -0.89
CA PRO A 7 -7.96 27.08 -1.68
C PRO A 7 -6.79 26.10 -1.60
N ALA A 8 -7.09 24.82 -1.45
CA ALA A 8 -6.07 23.78 -1.54
C ALA A 8 -5.50 23.76 -2.97
N PRO A 9 -4.18 23.51 -3.14
CA PRO A 9 -3.61 23.27 -4.46
C PRO A 9 -4.34 22.11 -5.14
N THR A 10 -4.74 22.29 -6.39
CA THR A 10 -5.35 21.22 -7.19
C THR A 10 -4.26 20.54 -7.99
N VAL A 11 -4.20 19.22 -7.95
CA VAL A 11 -3.26 18.44 -8.76
C VAL A 11 -3.76 18.45 -10.22
N PRO A 12 -2.90 18.76 -11.22
CA PRO A 12 -3.26 18.65 -12.62
C PRO A 12 -3.74 17.25 -12.98
N GLN A 13 -4.72 17.15 -13.89
CA GLN A 13 -5.31 15.86 -14.28
C GLN A 13 -4.32 14.93 -15.01
N ASP A 14 -3.27 15.51 -15.59
CA ASP A 14 -2.18 14.84 -16.31
C ASP A 14 -0.94 14.59 -15.43
N ALA A 15 -0.96 15.00 -14.16
CA ALA A 15 0.15 14.74 -13.26
C ALA A 15 0.36 13.22 -13.09
N THR A 16 1.60 12.79 -13.20
CA THR A 16 1.98 11.39 -12.98
C THR A 16 2.43 11.19 -11.54
N PRO A 17 2.00 10.13 -10.85
CA PRO A 17 2.50 9.86 -9.52
C PRO A 17 3.99 9.55 -9.59
N THR A 18 4.77 10.13 -8.67
CA THR A 18 6.22 9.92 -8.55
C THR A 18 6.61 9.37 -7.17
N ARG A 19 5.70 9.44 -6.20
CA ARG A 19 5.91 8.90 -4.85
C ARG A 19 4.66 8.21 -4.33
N MET A 20 4.88 7.20 -3.50
CA MET A 20 3.82 6.50 -2.78
C MET A 20 4.15 6.42 -1.29
N ALA A 21 3.20 6.81 -0.45
CA ALA A 21 3.21 6.50 0.97
C ALA A 21 2.41 5.22 1.21
N LEU A 22 2.96 4.33 2.03
CA LEU A 22 2.28 3.10 2.46
C LEU A 22 2.20 3.06 3.98
N VAL A 23 0.97 2.96 4.47
CA VAL A 23 0.64 2.75 5.88
C VAL A 23 0.10 1.34 6.03
N VAL A 24 0.61 0.62 7.03
CA VAL A 24 0.23 -0.76 7.31
C VAL A 24 -0.31 -0.80 8.72
N ARG A 25 -1.53 -1.31 8.88
CA ARG A 25 -2.12 -1.56 10.20
C ARG A 25 -1.56 -2.87 10.77
N PRO A 26 -1.57 -3.04 12.10
CA PRO A 26 -1.28 -4.35 12.69
C PRO A 26 -2.18 -5.43 12.06
N PRO A 27 -1.66 -6.64 11.81
CA PRO A 27 -2.46 -7.76 11.32
C PRO A 27 -3.65 -8.05 12.24
N GLU A 28 -4.80 -8.35 11.65
CA GLU A 28 -6.04 -8.72 12.33
C GLU A 28 -6.29 -10.23 12.17
N ASP A 29 -6.90 -10.85 13.18
CA ASP A 29 -7.44 -12.20 13.16
C ASP A 29 -8.95 -12.08 12.90
N ALA A 30 -9.35 -12.21 11.63
CA ALA A 30 -10.70 -11.94 11.17
C ALA A 30 -11.65 -13.13 11.40
N ASP A 31 -11.15 -14.36 11.50
CA ASP A 31 -11.94 -15.57 11.74
C ASP A 31 -11.95 -16.03 13.21
N GLY A 32 -11.11 -15.43 14.06
CA GLY A 32 -11.05 -15.66 15.51
C GLY A 32 -10.30 -16.93 15.90
N ASN A 33 -9.46 -17.47 15.03
CA ASN A 33 -8.76 -18.74 15.28
C ASN A 33 -7.44 -18.59 16.05
N GLY A 34 -7.05 -17.37 16.40
CA GLY A 34 -5.83 -17.03 17.13
C GLY A 34 -4.62 -16.70 16.25
N TYR A 35 -4.76 -16.69 14.92
CA TYR A 35 -3.71 -16.37 13.96
C TYR A 35 -4.10 -15.17 13.10
N PRO A 36 -3.25 -14.15 12.93
CA PRO A 36 -3.58 -13.03 12.05
C PRO A 36 -3.64 -13.47 10.59
N ASP A 37 -4.79 -13.21 9.97
CA ASP A 37 -5.16 -13.65 8.63
C ASP A 37 -5.39 -12.48 7.65
N LEU A 38 -5.43 -11.25 8.16
CA LEU A 38 -5.75 -10.06 7.40
C LEU A 38 -4.74 -8.93 7.64
N LEU A 39 -4.17 -8.41 6.56
CA LEU A 39 -3.32 -7.22 6.60
C LEU A 39 -4.03 -6.05 5.90
N ARG A 40 -4.40 -5.03 6.68
CA ARG A 40 -5.00 -3.81 6.14
C ARG A 40 -3.93 -2.77 5.80
N VAL A 41 -3.93 -2.31 4.55
CA VAL A 41 -2.96 -1.35 4.04
C VAL A 41 -3.66 -0.14 3.44
N GLU A 42 -3.04 1.02 3.59
CA GLU A 42 -3.46 2.26 2.94
C GLU A 42 -2.30 2.81 2.11
N ALA A 43 -2.56 3.12 0.84
CA ALA A 43 -1.60 3.68 -0.08
C ALA A 43 -2.05 5.04 -0.59
N ALA A 44 -1.18 6.05 -0.53
CA ALA A 44 -1.43 7.37 -1.09
C ALA A 44 -0.37 7.72 -2.12
N LEU A 45 -0.80 8.26 -3.26
CA LEU A 45 0.07 8.66 -4.36
C LEU A 45 0.26 10.17 -4.35
N PHE A 46 1.46 10.61 -4.73
CA PHE A 46 1.84 12.02 -4.79
C PHE A 46 2.66 12.27 -6.05
N SER A 47 2.55 13.47 -6.59
CA SER A 47 3.42 13.97 -7.67
C SER A 47 4.43 14.96 -7.07
N PHE A 48 5.55 14.45 -6.57
CA PHE A 48 6.63 15.26 -6.00
C PHE A 48 7.67 15.62 -7.09
N PRO A 49 8.25 16.84 -7.10
CA PRO A 49 8.11 17.93 -6.12
C PRO A 49 6.92 18.88 -6.34
N ASP A 50 6.33 18.88 -7.53
CA ASP A 50 5.46 19.97 -8.00
C ASP A 50 4.10 20.02 -7.27
N HIS A 51 3.59 18.87 -6.82
CA HIS A 51 2.27 18.71 -6.22
C HIS A 51 2.31 17.74 -5.03
N PRO A 52 2.68 18.22 -3.82
CA PRO A 52 2.75 17.39 -2.61
C PRO A 52 1.37 17.03 -2.03
N THR A 53 0.30 17.12 -2.81
CA THR A 53 -1.06 16.76 -2.41
C THR A 53 -1.36 15.35 -2.89
N ALA A 54 -2.02 14.55 -2.06
CA ALA A 54 -2.40 13.19 -2.43
C ALA A 54 -3.33 13.20 -3.65
N MET A 55 -3.06 12.33 -4.61
CA MET A 55 -3.73 12.31 -5.91
C MET A 55 -4.28 10.92 -6.26
N ARG A 56 -5.31 10.92 -7.10
CA ARG A 56 -5.84 9.71 -7.73
C ARG A 56 -5.05 9.44 -9.01
N ALA A 57 -4.83 8.17 -9.32
CA ALA A 57 -4.19 7.74 -10.55
C ALA A 57 -4.65 6.32 -10.89
N ASP A 58 -4.96 6.08 -12.16
CA ASP A 58 -5.32 4.75 -12.65
C ASP A 58 -4.05 3.92 -12.87
N GLY A 59 -4.12 2.63 -12.52
CA GLY A 59 -2.97 1.73 -12.60
C GLY A 59 -3.15 0.48 -11.75
N VAL A 60 -2.02 -0.13 -11.37
CA VAL A 60 -1.99 -1.35 -10.57
C VAL A 60 -1.18 -1.15 -9.31
N PHE A 61 -1.78 -1.43 -8.15
CA PHE A 61 -1.02 -1.59 -6.92
C PHE A 61 -0.55 -3.03 -6.77
N VAL A 62 0.74 -3.19 -6.53
CA VAL A 62 1.41 -4.45 -6.27
C VAL A 62 1.98 -4.41 -4.86
N PHE A 63 1.49 -5.29 -4.01
CA PHE A 63 2.01 -5.49 -2.67
C PHE A 63 2.78 -6.80 -2.63
N THR A 64 4.00 -6.76 -2.11
CA THR A 64 4.84 -7.95 -2.00
C THR A 64 5.33 -8.11 -0.58
N LEU A 65 5.06 -9.28 -0.01
CA LEU A 65 5.53 -9.70 1.29
C LEU A 65 6.81 -10.52 1.13
N TYR A 66 7.86 -10.14 1.85
CA TYR A 66 9.10 -10.89 1.96
C TYR A 66 9.31 -11.35 3.40
N ARG A 67 10.20 -12.32 3.62
CA ARG A 67 10.69 -12.57 4.98
C ARG A 67 11.49 -11.34 5.45
N ARG A 68 11.50 -11.10 6.77
CA ARG A 68 12.23 -9.98 7.35
C ARG A 68 13.70 -9.97 6.94
N GLY A 69 14.17 -8.83 6.45
CA GLY A 69 15.54 -8.61 6.00
C GLY A 69 15.87 -9.24 4.64
N GLU A 70 14.92 -9.84 3.95
CA GLU A 70 15.13 -10.40 2.61
C GLU A 70 14.74 -9.44 1.50
N SER A 71 13.89 -8.44 1.76
CA SER A 71 13.29 -7.62 0.72
C SER A 71 14.28 -6.80 -0.14
N SER A 72 15.53 -6.63 0.33
CA SER A 72 16.63 -5.96 -0.39
C SER A 72 17.62 -6.92 -1.05
N LYS A 73 17.47 -8.24 -0.89
CA LYS A 73 18.39 -9.23 -1.47
C LYS A 73 18.07 -9.47 -2.96
N PRO A 74 19.07 -9.66 -3.83
CA PRO A 74 18.84 -9.89 -5.26
C PRO A 74 17.97 -11.13 -5.55
N ASP A 75 18.19 -12.19 -4.78
CA ASP A 75 17.50 -13.49 -4.96
C ASP A 75 16.33 -13.69 -4.00
N ALA A 76 15.82 -12.60 -3.42
CA ALA A 76 14.71 -12.65 -2.47
C ALA A 76 13.46 -13.25 -3.13
N ARG A 77 12.94 -14.33 -2.55
CA ARG A 77 11.69 -14.91 -3.00
C ARG A 77 10.53 -14.30 -2.23
N PRO A 78 9.51 -13.76 -2.93
CA PRO A 78 8.34 -13.23 -2.24
C PRO A 78 7.60 -14.38 -1.54
N VAL A 79 7.19 -14.14 -0.31
CA VAL A 79 6.26 -15.01 0.43
C VAL A 79 4.88 -14.91 -0.20
N ARG A 80 4.46 -13.69 -0.55
CA ARG A 80 3.16 -13.45 -1.19
C ARG A 80 3.18 -12.17 -2.03
N VAL A 81 2.38 -12.16 -3.09
CA VAL A 81 2.18 -11.00 -3.97
C VAL A 81 0.68 -10.77 -4.15
N TRP A 82 0.22 -9.54 -3.97
CA TRP A 82 -1.14 -9.12 -4.27
C TRP A 82 -1.12 -8.04 -5.35
N ARG A 83 -1.93 -8.21 -6.39
CA ARG A 83 -2.18 -7.18 -7.40
C ARG A 83 -3.61 -6.64 -7.24
N ARG A 84 -3.77 -5.32 -7.35
CA ARG A 84 -5.07 -4.61 -7.24
C ARG A 84 -5.18 -3.60 -8.38
N GLU A 85 -6.20 -3.76 -9.20
CA GLU A 85 -6.45 -2.97 -10.41
C GLU A 85 -7.95 -2.90 -10.72
N GLY A 86 -8.33 -2.03 -11.67
CA GLY A 86 -9.69 -1.95 -12.20
C GLY A 86 -10.75 -1.58 -11.16
N GLU A 87 -11.89 -2.24 -11.18
CA GLU A 87 -13.02 -1.96 -10.26
C GLU A 87 -12.64 -2.11 -8.79
N ARG A 88 -11.70 -3.03 -8.46
CA ARG A 88 -11.20 -3.19 -7.09
C ARG A 88 -10.41 -1.97 -6.63
N LEU A 89 -9.80 -1.23 -7.54
CA LEU A 89 -9.08 -0.01 -7.22
C LEU A 89 -10.06 1.15 -6.97
N ALA A 90 -11.08 1.28 -7.81
CA ALA A 90 -12.12 2.29 -7.62
C ALA A 90 -12.88 2.09 -6.30
N ALA A 91 -13.18 0.84 -5.93
CA ALA A 91 -13.82 0.51 -4.66
C ALA A 91 -12.90 0.70 -3.44
N ALA A 92 -11.59 0.75 -3.64
CA ALA A 92 -10.61 0.97 -2.58
C ALA A 92 -10.38 2.46 -2.27
N GLU A 93 -10.84 3.37 -3.13
CA GLU A 93 -10.67 4.82 -2.96
C GLU A 93 -11.38 5.28 -1.67
N THR A 94 -10.64 5.96 -0.81
CA THR A 94 -11.12 6.51 0.46
C THR A 94 -10.37 7.79 0.80
N ARG A 95 -10.72 8.41 1.93
CA ARG A 95 -10.10 9.64 2.41
C ARG A 95 -9.64 9.46 3.85
N ALA A 96 -8.35 9.64 4.08
CA ALA A 96 -7.75 9.73 5.40
C ALA A 96 -7.52 11.20 5.79
N MET A 97 -7.04 11.45 7.01
CA MET A 97 -6.72 12.82 7.47
C MET A 97 -5.67 13.51 6.59
N TYR A 98 -4.79 12.73 5.95
CA TYR A 98 -3.73 13.21 5.05
C TYR A 98 -4.16 13.32 3.57
N GLY A 99 -5.45 13.08 3.27
CA GLY A 99 -6.00 13.25 1.92
C GLY A 99 -6.51 11.94 1.30
N LEU A 100 -6.57 11.93 -0.02
CA LEU A 100 -7.05 10.78 -0.81
C LEU A 100 -6.07 9.61 -0.68
N CYS A 101 -6.59 8.41 -0.46
CA CYS A 101 -5.80 7.19 -0.43
C CYS A 101 -6.63 5.99 -0.90
N TYR A 102 -5.95 4.86 -1.09
CA TYR A 102 -6.56 3.58 -1.41
C TYR A 102 -6.38 2.63 -0.24
N ARG A 103 -7.45 2.02 0.22
CA ARG A 103 -7.42 1.06 1.32
C ARG A 103 -7.69 -0.34 0.80
N PHE A 104 -6.77 -1.26 1.10
CA PHE A 104 -6.86 -2.65 0.69
C PHE A 104 -6.78 -3.58 1.89
N ASP A 105 -7.56 -4.64 1.83
CA ASP A 105 -7.46 -5.79 2.72
C ASP A 105 -6.67 -6.89 1.97
N LEU A 106 -5.51 -7.25 2.52
CA LEU A 106 -4.60 -8.24 1.98
C LEU A 106 -4.72 -9.51 2.83
N SER A 107 -5.44 -10.50 2.32
CA SER A 107 -5.56 -11.78 3.00
C SER A 107 -4.22 -12.52 3.02
N LEU A 108 -3.84 -12.99 4.21
CA LEU A 108 -2.68 -13.83 4.49
C LEU A 108 -3.02 -15.33 4.38
N LEU A 109 -4.31 -15.68 4.32
CA LEU A 109 -4.78 -17.06 4.16
C LEU A 109 -4.26 -17.68 2.87
N GLU A 110 -3.61 -18.84 2.98
CA GLU A 110 -3.12 -19.64 1.86
C GLU A 110 -4.08 -20.80 1.62
N ASP A 111 -4.86 -20.80 0.53
CA ASP A 111 -5.68 -21.96 0.11
C ASP A 111 -6.40 -22.71 1.26
N GLY A 112 -6.89 -21.97 2.28
CA GLY A 112 -7.56 -22.53 3.46
C GLY A 112 -6.66 -23.02 4.62
N ARG A 113 -5.38 -22.63 4.68
CA ARG A 113 -4.47 -22.94 5.79
C ARG A 113 -4.16 -21.68 6.61
N ASP A 114 -4.71 -21.65 7.81
CA ASP A 114 -4.53 -20.59 8.82
C ASP A 114 -3.24 -20.66 9.62
N ARG A 115 -2.42 -21.69 9.38
CA ARG A 115 -1.26 -21.97 10.19
C ARG A 115 0.01 -21.63 9.43
N GLY A 116 0.20 -20.35 9.16
CA GLY A 116 1.52 -19.82 8.81
C GLY A 116 2.40 -19.78 10.07
N PRO A 117 3.71 -20.08 9.98
CA PRO A 117 4.61 -19.83 11.10
C PRO A 117 4.57 -18.34 11.46
N ALA A 118 4.71 -18.01 12.75
CA ALA A 118 4.87 -16.63 13.17
C ALA A 118 6.02 -16.01 12.35
N LEU A 119 5.70 -15.04 11.52
CA LEU A 119 6.60 -14.50 10.52
C LEU A 119 6.77 -13.01 10.78
N ALA A 120 7.99 -12.64 11.16
CA ALA A 120 8.44 -11.28 10.93
C ALA A 120 8.65 -11.12 9.42
N ALA A 121 7.89 -10.23 8.80
CA ALA A 121 7.84 -10.03 7.37
C ALA A 121 8.12 -8.57 6.99
N ASP A 122 8.54 -8.37 5.76
CA ASP A 122 8.81 -7.08 5.16
C ASP A 122 7.78 -6.86 4.04
N LEU A 123 6.87 -5.89 4.22
CA LEU A 123 5.93 -5.50 3.16
C LEU A 123 6.52 -4.37 2.31
N ARG A 124 6.47 -4.55 0.99
CA ARG A 124 6.76 -3.51 -0.01
C ARG A 124 5.54 -3.24 -0.87
N GLY A 125 5.38 -1.98 -1.25
CA GLY A 125 4.38 -1.56 -2.24
C GLY A 125 5.04 -1.02 -3.49
N ARG A 126 4.42 -1.27 -4.64
CA ARG A 126 4.70 -0.64 -5.92
C ARG A 126 3.40 -0.24 -6.61
N PHE A 127 3.39 0.90 -7.28
CA PHE A 127 2.31 1.31 -8.16
C PHE A 127 2.81 1.36 -9.60
N GLU A 128 2.07 0.75 -10.51
CA GLU A 128 2.33 0.74 -11.96
C GLU A 128 1.29 1.64 -12.64
N PRO A 129 1.65 2.87 -13.08
CA PRO A 129 0.70 3.76 -13.74
C PRO A 129 0.16 3.17 -15.04
N ALA A 130 -1.15 3.29 -15.29
CA ALA A 130 -1.78 2.78 -16.52
C ALA A 130 -1.22 3.46 -17.80
N GLY A 131 -0.75 4.70 -17.67
CA GLY A 131 -0.15 5.47 -18.78
C GLY A 131 1.25 5.03 -19.22
N GLY A 132 1.82 3.98 -18.61
CA GLY A 132 3.13 3.42 -19.01
C GLY A 132 4.35 4.17 -18.47
N GLY A 133 4.20 4.96 -17.42
CA GLY A 133 5.31 5.62 -16.71
C GLY A 133 6.07 4.67 -15.77
N ASP A 134 7.16 5.18 -15.18
CA ASP A 134 7.97 4.42 -14.22
C ASP A 134 7.13 3.96 -13.03
N ALA A 135 7.45 2.76 -12.55
CA ALA A 135 6.78 2.23 -11.38
C ALA A 135 7.16 3.03 -10.12
N VAL A 136 6.16 3.44 -9.36
CA VAL A 136 6.34 4.20 -8.13
C VAL A 136 6.48 3.25 -6.97
N HIS A 137 7.63 3.24 -6.34
CA HIS A 137 7.86 2.43 -5.15
C HIS A 137 7.49 3.21 -3.88
N THR A 138 7.11 2.50 -2.82
CA THR A 138 7.12 3.09 -1.48
C THR A 138 8.48 3.71 -1.22
N SER A 139 8.53 4.92 -0.66
CA SER A 139 9.78 5.51 -0.17
C SER A 139 10.57 4.45 0.60
N ASP A 140 11.88 4.32 0.36
CA ASP A 140 12.83 3.21 0.64
C ASP A 140 12.73 2.44 1.97
N GLU A 141 11.87 2.86 2.88
CA GLU A 141 11.52 2.20 4.11
C GLU A 141 10.63 0.99 3.87
N VAL A 142 11.20 -0.17 4.17
CA VAL A 142 10.47 -1.42 4.34
C VAL A 142 9.52 -1.30 5.54
N ARG A 143 8.29 -1.82 5.41
CA ARG A 143 7.34 -1.85 6.53
C ARG A 143 7.42 -3.21 7.21
N PRO A 144 8.01 -3.30 8.44
CA PRO A 144 8.04 -4.55 9.18
C PRO A 144 6.62 -4.88 9.64
N VAL A 145 6.22 -6.12 9.41
CA VAL A 145 4.94 -6.68 9.84
C VAL A 145 5.24 -7.89 10.69
N GLN A 146 4.68 -7.95 11.90
CA GLN A 146 4.76 -9.12 12.75
C GLN A 146 3.46 -9.92 12.61
N ILE A 147 3.56 -11.11 12.04
CA ILE A 147 2.44 -12.05 11.89
C ILE A 147 2.62 -13.14 12.95
N GLY A 148 1.63 -13.33 13.84
CA GLY A 148 1.69 -14.33 14.91
C GLY A 148 2.41 -13.89 16.19
N ARG A 149 2.27 -14.70 17.26
CA ARG A 149 2.99 -14.56 18.55
C ARG A 149 4.18 -15.50 18.62
#